data_AF-A0A1J4KP29-F1
#
_entry.id   AF-A0A1J4KP29-F1
#
_cell.length_a   1.000
_cell.length_b   1.000
_cell.length_c   1.000
_cell.angle_alpha   90.00
_cell.angle_beta   90.00
_cell.angle_gamma   90.00
#
_symmetry.space_group_name_H-M   'P 1'
#
loop_
_entity.id
_entity.type
_entity.pdbx_description
1 polymer ?
#
loop_
_entity_poly.entity_id
_entity_poly.type
_entity_poly.pdbx_seq_one_letter_code
_entity_poly.pdbx_strand_id
1 'polypeptide(L)'
;MTLQDNQIVGVEPIIAKICEDALLSHRKVPSHITAQPSLNNTILVMTQGSCYFEGAVDQENQMAFVEFFLIGMNETGFFIVNQIFSMHGF
;
A
#
# COMPACT_ATOMS: atom_id res chain seq x y z
N MET A 1 14.70 -7.72 -24.70
CA MET A 1 14.15 -7.42 -23.37
C MET A 1 12.65 -7.50 -23.48
N THR A 2 12.04 -8.58 -23.00
CA THR A 2 10.58 -8.66 -22.87
C THR A 2 10.25 -8.21 -21.45
N LEU A 3 9.69 -7.02 -21.30
CA LEU A 3 9.02 -6.61 -20.07
C LEU A 3 7.81 -7.55 -19.95
N GLN A 4 7.98 -8.68 -19.27
CA GLN A 4 6.85 -9.39 -18.72
C GLN A 4 6.33 -8.49 -17.61
N ASP A 5 5.34 -7.67 -17.96
CA ASP A 5 4.44 -7.11 -16.96
C ASP A 5 3.87 -8.31 -16.20
N ASN A 6 4.39 -8.54 -14.99
CA ASN A 6 3.77 -9.40 -14.00
C ASN A 6 2.46 -8.72 -13.60
N GLN A 7 1.46 -8.77 -14.49
CA GLN A 7 0.09 -8.43 -14.17
C GLN A 7 -0.40 -9.50 -13.20
N ILE A 8 -0.25 -9.22 -11.91
CA ILE A 8 -0.89 -10.01 -10.87
C ILE A 8 -2.39 -9.85 -11.07
N VAL A 9 -3.09 -10.92 -11.43
CA VAL A 9 -4.55 -10.90 -11.47
C VAL A 9 -5.03 -10.71 -10.02
N GLY A 10 -5.83 -9.67 -9.76
CA GLY A 10 -6.32 -9.35 -8.41
C GLY A 10 -5.61 -8.22 -7.66
N VAL A 11 -4.82 -7.38 -8.35
CA VAL A 11 -4.25 -6.16 -7.74
C VAL A 11 -5.33 -5.23 -7.19
N GLU A 12 -6.46 -5.07 -7.88
CA GLU A 12 -7.52 -4.13 -7.49
C GLU A 12 -8.12 -4.41 -6.09
N PRO A 13 -8.53 -5.64 -5.74
CA PRO A 13 -8.94 -5.99 -4.38
C PRO A 13 -7.88 -5.70 -3.31
N ILE A 14 -6.60 -5.92 -3.63
CA ILE A 14 -5.48 -5.71 -2.71
C ILE A 14 -5.25 -4.21 -2.48
N ILE A 15 -5.30 -3.40 -3.54
CA ILE A 15 -5.22 -1.93 -3.45
C ILE A 15 -6.37 -1.39 -2.61
N ALA A 16 -7.60 -1.85 -2.86
CA ALA A 16 -8.76 -1.42 -2.09
C ALA A 16 -8.58 -1.75 -0.58
N LYS A 17 -8.02 -2.91 -0.25
CA LYS A 17 -7.76 -3.33 1.13
C LYS A 17 -6.65 -2.52 1.81
N ILE A 18 -5.59 -2.17 1.07
CA ILE A 18 -4.48 -1.31 1.53
C ILE A 18 -4.96 0.12 1.82
N CYS A 19 -5.89 0.60 1.00
CA CYS A 19 -6.49 1.92 1.13
C CYS A 19 -7.69 1.94 2.10
N GLU A 20 -8.07 0.81 2.70
CA GLU A 20 -9.19 0.74 3.66
C GLU A 20 -8.77 1.42 4.97
N ASP A 21 -9.61 2.34 5.46
CA ASP A 21 -9.33 3.39 6.46
C ASP A 21 -8.79 2.92 7.83
N ALA A 22 -7.52 2.52 7.92
CA ALA A 22 -6.89 2.15 9.18
C ALA A 22 -6.23 3.32 9.94
N LEU A 23 -6.18 4.53 9.37
CA LEU A 23 -5.60 5.71 10.03
C LEU A 23 -6.47 6.93 9.72
N LEU A 24 -7.47 7.17 10.59
CA LEU A 24 -8.55 8.18 10.55
C LEU A 24 -8.14 9.66 10.32
N SER A 25 -6.91 9.91 9.88
CA SER A 25 -6.41 11.25 9.63
C SER A 25 -5.45 11.34 8.46
N HIS A 26 -5.17 10.28 7.68
CA HIS A 26 -4.19 10.35 6.58
C HIS A 26 -4.78 9.88 5.26
N ARG A 27 -4.85 10.77 4.28
CA ARG A 27 -5.12 10.40 2.90
C ARG A 27 -3.80 10.10 2.20
N LYS A 28 -3.71 8.92 1.59
CA LYS A 28 -2.54 8.44 0.83
C LYS A 28 -2.81 8.51 -0.66
N VAL A 29 -1.84 8.96 -1.43
CA VAL A 29 -1.83 8.99 -2.90
C VAL A 29 -0.63 8.17 -3.36
N PRO A 30 -0.81 6.84 -3.55
CA PRO A 30 0.26 5.98 -4.06
C PRO A 30 0.72 6.43 -5.45
N SER A 31 2.03 6.51 -5.66
CA SER A 31 2.63 6.76 -6.98
C SER A 31 3.33 5.53 -7.55
N HIS A 32 3.83 4.64 -6.68
CA HIS A 32 4.43 3.38 -7.08
C HIS A 32 3.99 2.27 -6.15
N ILE A 33 3.67 1.11 -6.73
CA ILE A 33 3.27 -0.09 -6.00
C ILE A 33 4.05 -1.25 -6.60
N THR A 34 4.68 -2.04 -5.75
CA THR A 34 5.32 -3.29 -6.11
C THR A 34 4.75 -4.40 -5.25
N ALA A 35 4.57 -5.57 -5.82
CA ALA A 35 4.07 -6.74 -5.11
C ALA A 35 4.89 -7.96 -5.55
N GLN A 36 5.28 -8.78 -4.58
CA GLN A 36 6.02 -10.01 -4.83
C GLN A 36 5.49 -11.12 -3.92
N PRO A 37 5.43 -12.38 -4.41
CA PRO A 37 5.19 -13.53 -3.54
C PRO A 37 6.21 -13.58 -2.41
N SER A 38 5.76 -14.00 -1.24
CA SER A 38 6.58 -14.21 -0.04
C SER A 38 6.31 -15.62 0.52
N LEU A 39 6.82 -15.92 1.71
CA LEU A 39 6.68 -17.22 2.34
C LEU A 39 5.23 -17.49 2.77
N ASN A 40 4.86 -18.76 2.91
CA ASN A 40 3.57 -19.21 3.47
C ASN A 40 2.32 -18.62 2.81
N ASN A 41 2.31 -18.57 1.47
CA ASN A 41 1.18 -18.04 0.68
C ASN A 41 0.82 -16.59 1.04
N THR A 42 1.84 -15.79 1.34
CA THR A 42 1.71 -14.34 1.55
C THR A 42 2.29 -13.57 0.38
N ILE A 43 1.91 -12.30 0.26
CA ILE A 43 2.39 -11.36 -0.74
C ILE A 43 2.98 -10.17 0.01
N LEU A 44 4.25 -9.86 -0.25
CA LEU A 44 4.87 -8.63 0.23
C LEU A 44 4.55 -7.52 -0.77
N VAL A 45 3.87 -6.48 -0.31
CA VAL A 45 3.52 -5.29 -1.08
C VAL A 45 4.31 -4.11 -0.52
N MET A 46 4.95 -3.35 -1.39
CA MET A 46 5.51 -2.05 -1.04
C MET A 46 4.80 -0.99 -1.86
N THR A 47 4.34 0.06 -1.19
CA THR A 47 3.74 1.24 -1.80
C THR A 47 4.51 2.47 -1.34
N GLN A 48 4.67 3.43 -2.24
CA GLN A 48 5.23 4.73 -1.93
C GLN A 48 4.47 5.81 -2.70
N GLY A 49 4.50 7.03 -2.17
CA GLY A 49 3.78 8.14 -2.77
C GLY A 49 3.78 9.35 -1.87
N SER A 50 2.74 10.18 -1.99
CA SER A 50 2.50 11.28 -1.08
C SER A 50 1.35 10.98 -0.13
N CYS A 51 1.40 11.51 1.08
CA CYS A 51 0.32 11.47 2.04
C CYS A 51 0.11 12.84 2.65
N TYR A 52 -1.11 13.10 3.10
CA TYR A 52 -1.46 14.34 3.81
C TYR A 52 -2.52 14.04 4.86
N PHE A 53 -2.61 14.90 5.86
CA PHE A 53 -3.62 14.74 6.89
C PHE A 53 -4.99 15.21 6.40
N GLU A 54 -6.05 14.42 6.59
CA GLU A 54 -7.41 14.86 6.32
C GLU A 54 -7.80 15.99 7.28
N GLY A 55 -8.28 17.11 6.73
CA GLY A 55 -8.56 18.34 7.50
C GLY A 55 -7.38 19.30 7.63
N ALA A 56 -6.19 18.98 7.10
CA ALA A 56 -5.14 19.97 6.90
C ALA A 56 -5.59 20.99 5.86
N VAL A 57 -5.54 22.28 6.22
CA VAL A 57 -6.01 23.40 5.40
C VAL A 57 -5.18 23.55 4.11
N ASP A 58 -3.95 23.01 4.11
CA ASP A 58 -3.03 23.08 2.98
C ASP A 58 -2.72 21.68 2.43
N GLN A 59 -3.26 21.37 1.24
CA GLN A 59 -2.81 20.25 0.40
C GLN A 59 -1.34 20.41 -0.06
N GLU A 60 -0.72 21.57 0.21
CA GLU A 60 0.69 21.85 -0.06
C GLU A 60 1.65 21.12 0.89
N ASN A 61 1.18 20.70 2.08
CA ASN A 61 2.00 19.97 3.06
C ASN A 61 1.95 18.44 2.85
N GLN A 62 2.11 18.00 1.60
CA GLN A 62 2.25 16.59 1.27
C GLN A 62 3.61 16.06 1.72
N MET A 63 3.60 14.94 2.45
CA MET A 63 4.82 14.24 2.86
C MET A 63 4.98 12.99 2.01
N ALA A 64 6.22 12.68 1.65
CA ALA A 64 6.53 11.39 1.04
C ALA A 64 6.31 10.28 2.06
N PHE A 65 5.72 9.16 1.62
CA PHE A 65 5.59 7.96 2.43
C PHE A 65 6.13 6.75 1.69
N VAL A 66 6.58 5.78 2.48
CA VAL A 66 6.79 4.40 2.07
C VAL A 66 6.08 3.49 3.06
N GLU A 67 5.44 2.46 2.55
CA GLU A 67 4.69 1.54 3.37
C GLU A 67 4.80 0.11 2.83
N PHE A 68 4.98 -0.83 3.74
CA PHE A 68 5.11 -2.24 3.46
C PHE A 68 3.93 -2.98 4.08
N PHE A 69 3.29 -3.82 3.29
CA PHE A 69 2.25 -4.73 3.73
C PHE A 69 2.69 -6.17 3.49
N LEU A 70 2.48 -7.02 4.49
CA LEU A 70 2.46 -8.46 4.27
C LEU A 70 1.00 -8.88 4.19
N ILE A 71 0.57 -9.33 3.02
CA ILE A 71 -0.82 -9.73 2.75
C ILE A 71 -0.89 -11.24 2.78
N GLY A 72 -1.77 -11.79 3.63
CA GLY A 72 -2.15 -13.19 3.60
C GLY A 72 -3.38 -13.40 2.72
N MET A 73 -3.55 -14.62 2.24
CA MET A 73 -4.73 -15.04 1.49
C MET A 73 -5.32 -16.30 2.11
N ASN A 74 -6.63 -16.31 2.33
CA ASN A 74 -7.40 -17.48 2.76
C ASN A 74 -8.64 -17.66 1.87
N GLU A 75 -9.50 -18.61 2.22
CA GLU A 75 -10.73 -18.92 1.46
C GLU A 75 -11.70 -17.73 1.37
N THR A 76 -11.61 -16.78 2.31
CA THR A 76 -12.49 -15.59 2.38
C THR A 76 -11.91 -14.36 1.68
N GLY A 77 -10.65 -14.41 1.23
CA GLY A 77 -9.99 -13.32 0.51
C GLY A 77 -8.65 -12.89 1.12
N PHE A 78 -8.31 -11.62 0.96
CA PHE A 78 -7.05 -11.04 1.40
C PHE A 78 -7.15 -10.39 2.79
N PHE A 79 -6.11 -10.53 3.60
CA PHE A 79 -6.00 -9.89 4.90
C PHE A 79 -4.58 -9.36 5.15
N ILE A 80 -4.47 -8.28 5.91
CA ILE A 80 -3.17 -7.68 6.26
C ILE A 80 -2.60 -8.47 7.45
N VAL A 81 -1.51 -9.19 7.22
CA VAL A 81 -0.74 -9.90 8.26
C VAL A 81 0.16 -8.92 9.01
N ASN A 82 0.76 -7.98 8.29
CA ASN A 82 1.61 -6.95 8.86
C ASN A 82 1.55 -5.67 8.02
N GLN A 83 1.75 -4.52 8.67
CA GLN A 83 1.78 -3.20 8.05
C GLN A 83 2.87 -2.36 8.72
N ILE A 84 3.78 -1.82 7.92
CA ILE A 84 4.86 -0.94 8.37
C ILE A 84 4.76 0.35 7.57
N PHE A 85 4.41 1.44 8.22
CA PHE A 85 4.28 2.75 7.62
C PHE A 85 5.44 3.66 8.06
N SER A 86 6.03 4.36 7.10
CA SER A 86 7.06 5.37 7.36
C SER A 86 6.81 6.60 6.50
N MET A 87 6.91 7.78 7.10
CA MET A 87 6.94 9.06 6.39
C MET A 87 8.38 9.57 6.33
N HIS A 88 8.72 10.26 5.25
CA HIS A 88 9.98 10.98 5.14
C HIS A 88 9.72 12.47 5.40
N GLY A 89 10.12 12.94 6.59
CA GLY A 89 9.95 14.32 7.00
C GLY A 89 10.39 14.56 8.44
N PHE A 90 11.69 14.80 8.64
CA PHE A 90 12.27 15.66 9.68
C PHE A 90 13.60 16.21 9.17
#